data_AF-A0A1F9KTY3-F1
#
_entry.id   AF-A0A1F9KTY3-F1
#
_cell.length_a   1.000
_cell.length_b   1.000
_cell.length_c   1.000
_cell.angle_alpha   90.00
_cell.angle_beta   90.00
_cell.angle_gamma   90.00
#
_symmetry.space_group_name_H-M   'P 1'
#
loop_
_entity.id
_entity.type
_entity.pdbx_description
1 polymer ?
#
loop_
_entity_poly.entity_id
_entity_poly.type
_entity_poly.pdbx_seq_one_letter_code
_entity_poly.pdbx_strand_id
1 'polypeptide(L)'
;MLSKRVEILLDPAEMEALRRQAKKARKSVGALIREAVKEKYLMPTAKERKEALKRLLSPEHAVSFPSWKKIKKELQDSMRRGLETD
;
A
#
# COMPACT_ATOMS: atom_id res chain seq x y z
N MET A 1 6.12 0.79 11.52
CA MET A 1 6.09 0.54 12.98
C MET A 1 4.87 1.22 13.57
N LEU A 2 4.10 0.57 14.45
CA LEU A 2 2.94 1.17 15.12
C LEU A 2 3.39 1.78 16.45
N SER A 3 3.08 3.06 16.71
CA SER A 3 3.63 3.80 17.87
C SER A 3 2.58 4.39 18.82
N LYS A 4 1.29 4.34 18.46
CA LYS A 4 0.18 4.87 19.26
C LYS A 4 -0.83 3.77 19.56
N ARG A 5 -1.29 3.71 20.81
CA ARG A 5 -2.29 2.75 21.31
C ARG A 5 -3.62 3.47 21.51
N VAL A 6 -4.70 2.80 21.12
CA VAL A 6 -6.08 3.24 21.36
C VAL A 6 -6.74 2.15 22.20
N GLU A 7 -7.36 2.54 23.30
CA GLU A 7 -8.11 1.65 24.18
C GLU A 7 -9.58 2.03 24.12
N ILE A 8 -10.43 1.03 23.87
CA ILE A 8 -11.88 1.19 23.72
C ILE A 8 -12.52 0.10 24.58
N LEU A 9 -13.47 0.49 25.40
CA LEU A 9 -14.31 -0.45 26.12
C LEU A 9 -15.43 -0.89 25.19
N LEU A 10 -15.54 -2.20 25.00
CA LEU A 10 -16.58 -2.84 24.21
C LEU A 10 -17.42 -3.69 25.15
N ASP A 11 -18.71 -3.79 24.87
CA ASP A 11 -19.50 -4.78 25.56
C ASP A 11 -19.09 -6.22 25.14
N PRO A 12 -19.44 -7.25 25.93
CA PRO A 12 -19.06 -8.62 25.60
C PRO A 12 -19.59 -9.11 24.24
N ALA A 13 -20.77 -8.66 23.82
CA ALA A 13 -21.39 -9.08 22.57
C ALA A 13 -20.67 -8.47 21.35
N GLU A 14 -20.27 -7.19 21.45
CA GLU A 14 -19.45 -6.49 20.47
C GLU A 14 -18.10 -7.16 20.30
N MET A 15 -17.43 -7.50 21.41
CA MET A 15 -16.12 -8.16 21.35
C MET A 15 -16.21 -9.56 20.73
N GLU A 16 -17.24 -10.34 21.06
CA GLU A 16 -17.47 -11.65 20.45
C GLU A 16 -17.82 -11.55 18.96
N ALA A 17 -18.60 -10.54 18.56
CA ALA A 17 -18.86 -10.26 17.15
C ALA A 17 -17.55 -9.96 16.39
N LEU A 18 -16.68 -9.11 16.95
CA LEU A 18 -15.38 -8.80 16.36
C LEU A 18 -14.47 -10.02 16.27
N ARG A 19 -14.40 -10.85 17.32
CA ARG A 19 -13.62 -12.10 17.31
C ARG A 19 -14.09 -13.06 16.22
N ARG A 20 -15.40 -13.21 16.07
CA ARG A 20 -15.99 -14.04 15.00
C ARG A 20 -15.61 -13.53 13.62
N GLN A 21 -15.69 -12.22 13.38
CA GLN A 21 -15.31 -11.64 12.09
C GLN A 21 -13.80 -11.75 11.83
N ALA A 22 -12.97 -11.50 12.84
CA ALA A 22 -11.53 -11.63 12.75
C ALA A 22 -11.13 -13.09 12.44
N LYS A 23 -11.77 -14.08 13.06
CA LYS A 23 -11.57 -15.51 12.77
C LYS A 23 -11.96 -15.85 11.34
N LYS A 24 -13.11 -15.39 10.85
CA LYS A 24 -13.54 -15.59 9.45
C LYS A 24 -12.53 -15.00 8.46
N ALA A 25 -11.99 -13.82 8.77
CA ALA A 25 -11.00 -13.14 7.94
C ALA A 25 -9.55 -13.66 8.12
N ARG A 26 -9.32 -14.62 9.04
CA ARG A 26 -7.97 -15.11 9.45
C ARG A 26 -7.03 -13.97 9.87
N LYS A 27 -7.56 -12.97 10.57
CA LYS A 27 -6.82 -11.79 11.05
C LYS A 27 -6.97 -11.64 12.56
N SER A 28 -6.12 -10.84 13.18
CA SER A 28 -6.34 -10.40 14.56
C SER A 28 -7.42 -9.32 14.62
N VAL A 29 -8.10 -9.19 15.76
CA VAL A 29 -9.11 -8.14 15.98
C VAL A 29 -8.52 -6.75 15.74
N GLY A 30 -7.28 -6.50 16.20
CA GLY A 30 -6.60 -5.22 15.95
C GLY A 30 -6.29 -4.97 14.47
N ALA A 31 -6.00 -6.01 13.68
CA ALA A 31 -5.82 -5.86 12.23
C ALA A 31 -7.15 -5.53 11.55
N LEU A 32 -8.24 -6.21 11.92
CA LEU A 32 -9.59 -5.95 11.41
C LEU A 32 -10.03 -4.50 11.71
N ILE A 33 -9.85 -4.03 12.94
CA ILE A 33 -10.21 -2.66 13.33
C ILE A 33 -9.39 -1.64 12.53
N ARG A 34 -8.09 -1.86 12.36
CA ARG A 34 -7.25 -0.95 11.56
C ARG A 34 -7.70 -0.88 10.11
N GLU A 35 -8.11 -1.99 9.52
CA GLU A 35 -8.66 -2.00 8.16
C GLU A 35 -9.95 -1.20 8.08
N ALA A 36 -10.90 -1.44 8.99
CA ALA A 36 -12.14 -0.68 9.06
C ALA A 36 -11.91 0.83 9.25
N VAL A 37 -10.95 1.23 10.10
CA VAL A 37 -10.57 2.64 10.28
C VAL A 37 -9.99 3.21 8.99
N LYS A 38 -9.12 2.47 8.30
CA LYS A 38 -8.55 2.91 7.04
C LYS A 38 -9.62 3.13 5.98
N GLU A 39 -10.51 2.17 5.81
CA GLU A 39 -11.57 2.21 4.81
C GLU A 39 -12.57 3.34 5.09
N LYS A 40 -13.00 3.49 6.35
CA LYS A 40 -14.05 4.43 6.71
C LYS A 40 -13.58 5.87 6.86
N TYR A 41 -12.35 6.08 7.33
CA TYR A 41 -11.89 7.42 7.75
C TYR A 41 -10.58 7.88 7.10
N LEU A 42 -9.74 6.97 6.61
CA LEU A 42 -8.43 7.33 6.04
C LEU A 42 -8.35 7.14 4.54
N MET A 43 -9.41 6.63 3.89
CA MET A 43 -9.44 6.54 2.44
C MET A 43 -9.45 7.95 1.85
N PRO A 44 -8.52 8.27 0.93
CA PRO A 44 -8.48 9.59 0.33
C PRO A 44 -9.77 9.84 -0.43
N THR A 45 -10.30 11.04 -0.27
CA THR A 45 -11.45 11.53 -1.02
C THR A 45 -11.15 11.53 -2.53
N ALA A 46 -12.20 11.57 -3.35
CA ALA A 46 -12.05 11.70 -4.80
C ALA A 46 -11.21 12.94 -5.18
N LYS A 47 -11.35 14.04 -4.41
CA LYS A 47 -10.59 15.27 -4.60
C LYS A 47 -9.10 15.06 -4.32
N GLU A 48 -8.77 14.47 -3.17
CA GLU A 48 -7.37 14.17 -2.81
C GLU A 48 -6.70 13.22 -3.79
N ARG A 49 -7.43 12.21 -4.30
CA ARG A 49 -6.93 11.33 -5.37
C ARG A 49 -6.62 12.09 -6.65
N LYS A 50 -7.51 12.99 -7.07
CA LYS A 50 -7.31 13.81 -8.27
C LYS A 50 -6.12 14.75 -8.11
N GLU A 51 -5.93 15.34 -6.93
CA GLU A 51 -4.78 16.18 -6.63
C GLU A 51 -3.48 15.39 -6.60
N ALA A 52 -3.46 14.20 -6.00
CA ALA A 52 -2.31 13.31 -6.02
C ALA A 52 -1.91 12.93 -7.46
N LEU A 53 -2.89 12.63 -8.31
CA LEU A 53 -2.65 12.34 -9.73
C LEU A 53 -2.06 13.56 -10.46
N LYS A 54 -2.59 14.76 -10.21
CA LYS A 54 -2.04 16.01 -10.78
C LYS A 54 -0.58 16.23 -10.36
N ARG A 55 -0.22 15.92 -9.11
CA ARG A 55 1.17 16.01 -8.62
C ARG A 55 2.06 14.98 -9.30
N LEU A 56 1.63 13.73 -9.42
CA LEU A 56 2.40 12.68 -10.12
C LEU A 56 2.65 13.00 -11.60
N LEU A 57 1.67 13.61 -12.26
CA LEU A 57 1.78 14.01 -13.66
C LEU A 57 2.36 15.43 -13.83
N SER A 58 2.75 16.09 -12.73
CA SER A 58 3.32 17.42 -12.80
C SER A 58 4.71 17.37 -13.45
N PRO A 59 5.10 18.39 -14.24
CA PRO A 59 6.43 18.46 -14.85
C PRO A 59 7.58 18.36 -13.85
N GLU A 60 7.36 18.84 -12.61
CA GLU A 60 8.31 18.79 -11.50
C GLU A 60 8.61 17.36 -11.03
N HIS A 61 7.66 16.45 -11.21
CA HIS A 61 7.79 15.01 -10.94
C HIS A 61 7.84 14.18 -12.22
N ALA A 62 8.03 14.81 -13.38
CA ALA A 62 8.23 14.11 -14.62
C ALA A 62 9.54 13.31 -14.50
N VAL A 63 9.39 12.03 -14.17
CA VAL A 63 10.49 11.08 -14.21
C VAL A 63 11.00 11.12 -15.65
N SER A 64 12.21 11.65 -15.83
CA SER A 64 12.93 11.52 -17.08
C SER A 64 13.27 10.04 -17.23
N PHE A 65 12.34 9.29 -17.81
CA PHE A 65 12.59 7.90 -18.16
C PHE A 65 13.72 7.90 -19.19
N PRO A 66 14.81 7.16 -18.95
CA PRO A 66 15.80 6.95 -20.00
C PRO A 66 15.07 6.43 -21.24
N SER A 67 15.54 6.83 -22.43
CA SER A 67 14.91 6.38 -23.66
C SER A 67 14.79 4.86 -23.66
N TRP A 68 13.68 4.34 -24.20
CA TRP A 68 13.44 2.91 -24.30
C TRP A 68 14.62 2.15 -24.93
N LYS A 69 15.33 2.81 -25.85
CA LYS A 69 16.56 2.30 -26.47
C LYS A 69 17.68 2.08 -25.46
N LYS A 70 17.87 3.00 -24.49
CA LYS A 70 18.87 2.87 -23.42
C LYS A 70 18.49 1.77 -22.44
N ILE A 71 17.21 1.70 -22.04
CA ILE A 71 16.68 0.64 -21.17
C ILE A 71 16.88 -0.74 -21.81
N LYS A 72 16.52 -0.89 -23.10
CA LYS A 72 16.69 -2.15 -23.84
C LYS A 72 18.16 -2.58 -23.91
N LYS A 73 19.07 -1.64 -24.12
CA LYS A 73 20.50 -1.92 -24.16
C LYS A 73 21.02 -2.37 -22.79
N GLU A 74 20.66 -1.67 -21.72
CA GLU A 74 21.05 -2.04 -20.35
C GLU A 74 20.52 -3.43 -19.95
N LEU A 75 19.29 -3.75 -20.36
CA LEU A 75 18.68 -5.07 -20.14
C LEU A 75 19.46 -6.17 -20.89
N GLN A 76 19.75 -5.96 -22.18
CA GLN A 76 20.54 -6.91 -22.98
C GLN A 76 21.97 -7.09 -22.43
N ASP A 77 22.61 -6.01 -22.02
CA ASP A 77 23.96 -6.04 -21.44
C ASP A 77 23.97 -6.72 -20.06
N SER A 78 22.90 -6.63 -19.28
CA SER A 78 22.75 -7.40 -18.03
C SER A 78 22.54 -8.91 -18.26
N MET A 79 21.72 -9.27 -19.26
CA MET A 79 21.49 -10.67 -19.61
C MET A 79 22.77 -11.34 -20.14
N ARG A 80 23.56 -10.60 -20.93
CA ARG A 80 24.84 -11.08 -21.44
C ARG A 80 25.87 -11.32 -20.32
N ARG A 81 25.97 -10.39 -19.37
CA ARG A 81 26.87 -10.54 -18.21
C ARG A 81 26.50 -11.71 -17.29
N GLY A 82 25.21 -12.03 -17.16
CA GLY A 82 24.77 -13.20 -16.39
C GLY A 82 25.14 -14.53 -17.04
N LEU A 83 25.28 -14.57 -18.38
CA LEU A 83 25.69 -15.75 -19.15
C LEU A 83 27.22 -15.93 -19.23
N GLU A 84 28.01 -14.91 -18.89
CA GLU A 84 29.49 -14.96 -18.89
C GLU A 84 30.07 -15.39 -17.52
N THR A 85 29.21 -15.56 -16.51
CA THR A 85 29.57 -16.00 -15.15
C THR A 85 29.22 -17.46 -14.84
N ASP A 86 28.74 -18.23 -15.83
CA ASP A 86 28.55 -19.70 -15.75
C ASP A 86 29.60 -20.43 -16.62
#